data_AF-A0A388K3L1-F1
#
_entry.id   AF-A0A388K3L1-F1
#
_cell.length_a   1.000
_cell.length_b   1.000
_cell.length_c   1.000
_cell.angle_alpha   90.00
_cell.angle_beta   90.00
_cell.angle_gamma   90.00
#
_symmetry.space_group_name_H-M   'P 1'
#
loop_
_entity.id
_entity.type
_entity.pdbx_description
1 polymer ?
#
loop_
_entity_poly.entity_id
_entity_poly.type
_entity_poly.pdbx_seq_one_letter_code
_entity_poly.pdbx_strand_id
1 'polypeptide(L)'
;MDPQSERLHSTARGGRKPKVDFVFLAHGTDILSILHLPFAFRTLSSYAYRHHWYTIVLWPFVNEALNGGGVVFTKKHEDLKVRVVHGNTLTAAALIHQLPQGVKAVFLAGGSSKLGRAIALYLCKRNVHVAVLTQSKDRFRSMRSELPEKYAQYMIQAETCKDGSTYKHWVVARWLSSEEQKFAPPGAHFYQLAVPPIAELRKDCTYGALIGMRLPKGIENLRTCEMTMERGVVHGCHAGALVHLLEGWDHHEVGAIDPERIDVTWEAAMRLGFQLA
;
A
#
# COMPACT_ATOMS: atom_id res chain seq x y z
N MET A 1 5.36 10.99 -31.69
CA MET A 1 4.31 9.97 -31.47
C MET A 1 4.00 9.35 -32.81
N ASP A 2 3.71 8.05 -32.85
CA ASP A 2 3.41 7.33 -34.10
C ASP A 2 2.03 7.78 -34.66
N PRO A 3 1.93 8.21 -35.93
CA PRO A 3 0.69 8.70 -36.54
C PRO A 3 -0.44 7.66 -36.55
N GLN A 4 -0.10 6.38 -36.59
CA GLN A 4 -1.07 5.28 -36.60
C GLN A 4 -1.70 5.09 -35.22
N SER A 5 -0.90 5.25 -34.16
CA SER A 5 -1.36 5.23 -32.76
C SER A 5 -2.32 6.39 -32.44
N GLU A 6 -2.06 7.60 -32.95
CA GLU A 6 -2.99 8.73 -32.77
C GLU A 6 -4.32 8.51 -33.50
N ARG A 7 -4.29 7.95 -34.72
CA ARG A 7 -5.50 7.57 -35.46
C ARG A 7 -6.29 6.47 -34.74
N LEU A 8 -5.64 5.46 -34.20
CA LEU A 8 -6.33 4.39 -33.46
C LEU A 8 -6.98 4.93 -32.17
N HIS A 9 -6.25 5.74 -31.41
CA HIS A 9 -6.73 6.37 -30.18
C HIS A 9 -7.88 7.36 -30.45
N SER A 10 -7.79 8.18 -31.49
CA SER A 10 -8.86 9.10 -31.88
C SER A 10 -10.12 8.39 -32.38
N THR A 11 -9.95 7.30 -33.16
CA THR A 11 -11.06 6.46 -33.65
C THR A 11 -11.75 5.73 -32.49
N ALA A 12 -10.97 5.12 -31.59
CA ALA A 12 -11.49 4.44 -30.39
C ALA A 12 -12.27 5.39 -29.46
N ARG A 13 -11.93 6.68 -29.50
CA ARG A 13 -12.58 7.70 -28.67
C ARG A 13 -13.91 8.21 -29.21
N GLY A 14 -14.18 8.06 -30.51
CA GLY A 14 -15.46 8.46 -31.10
C GLY A 14 -15.90 9.88 -30.72
N GLY A 15 -14.97 10.83 -30.61
CA GLY A 15 -15.26 12.23 -30.22
C GLY A 15 -15.50 12.48 -28.73
N ARG A 16 -15.43 11.48 -27.85
CA ARG A 16 -15.53 11.67 -26.39
C ARG A 16 -14.29 12.41 -25.86
N LYS A 17 -14.51 13.53 -25.16
CA LYS A 17 -13.44 14.20 -24.39
C LYS A 17 -13.05 13.29 -23.22
N PRO A 18 -11.75 13.16 -22.92
CA PRO A 18 -11.33 12.32 -21.81
C PRO A 18 -11.55 13.17 -20.56
N LYS A 19 -12.65 12.91 -19.83
CA LYS A 19 -12.78 13.46 -18.49
C LYS A 19 -11.95 12.55 -17.58
N VAL A 20 -10.62 12.71 -17.65
CA VAL A 20 -9.74 12.05 -16.69
C VAL A 20 -9.92 12.85 -15.41
N ASP A 21 -10.81 12.41 -14.54
CA ASP A 21 -11.02 13.01 -13.21
C ASP A 21 -9.97 12.49 -12.21
N PHE A 22 -9.24 11.42 -12.56
CA PHE A 22 -8.47 10.62 -11.61
C PHE A 22 -7.22 10.00 -12.23
N VAL A 23 -6.13 9.98 -11.46
CA VAL A 23 -4.88 9.30 -11.79
C VAL A 23 -4.46 8.45 -10.59
N PHE A 24 -4.43 7.14 -10.79
CA PHE A 24 -3.79 6.24 -9.85
C PHE A 24 -2.28 6.42 -9.92
N LEU A 25 -1.67 6.85 -8.82
CA LEU A 25 -0.22 6.89 -8.72
C LEU A 25 0.22 5.50 -8.27
N ALA A 26 0.50 4.62 -9.23
CA ALA A 26 1.11 3.34 -8.92
C ALA A 26 2.39 3.60 -8.14
N HIS A 27 2.47 3.05 -6.92
CA HIS A 27 3.76 2.84 -6.27
C HIS A 27 4.62 2.05 -7.23
N GLY A 28 5.93 2.27 -7.24
CA GLY A 28 6.90 1.53 -8.05
C GLY A 28 6.96 0.04 -7.70
N THR A 29 5.82 -0.64 -7.87
CA THR A 29 5.46 -2.03 -7.61
C THR A 29 5.05 -2.72 -8.92
N ASP A 30 5.02 -1.97 -10.02
CA ASP A 30 5.02 -2.50 -11.38
C ASP A 30 6.16 -1.87 -12.18
N ILE A 31 7.13 -2.71 -12.54
CA ILE A 31 8.26 -2.38 -13.41
C ILE A 31 7.75 -1.77 -14.72
N LEU A 32 6.66 -2.30 -15.27
CA LEU A 32 6.13 -1.85 -16.56
C LEU A 32 5.56 -0.42 -16.44
N SER A 33 4.85 -0.12 -15.36
CA SER A 33 4.36 1.23 -15.06
C SER A 33 5.49 2.26 -14.86
N ILE A 34 6.61 1.87 -14.25
CA ILE A 34 7.79 2.75 -14.09
C ILE A 34 8.52 2.99 -15.41
N LEU A 35 8.65 1.97 -16.27
CA LEU A 35 9.31 2.10 -17.58
C LEU A 35 8.55 3.01 -18.55
N HIS A 36 7.27 3.27 -18.27
CA HIS A 36 6.44 4.23 -19.01
C HIS A 36 6.43 5.64 -18.41
N LEU A 37 7.13 5.91 -17.29
CA LEU A 37 7.39 7.27 -16.82
C LEU A 37 8.48 7.90 -17.72
N PRO A 38 8.15 8.91 -18.55
CA PRO A 38 9.05 9.44 -19.58
C PRO A 38 10.27 10.20 -19.02
N PHE A 39 10.43 10.26 -17.70
CA PHE A 39 11.45 11.05 -17.04
C PHE A 39 12.82 10.36 -16.93
N ALA A 40 12.90 9.02 -17.02
CA ALA A 40 14.16 8.30 -16.81
C ALA A 40 14.81 7.77 -18.11
N PHE A 41 14.07 7.08 -18.98
CA PHE A 41 14.64 6.46 -20.20
C PHE A 41 13.61 6.39 -21.34
N ARG A 42 13.64 7.37 -22.26
CA ARG A 42 12.76 7.40 -23.45
C ARG A 42 12.79 6.10 -24.28
N THR A 43 13.93 5.43 -24.33
CA THR A 43 14.13 4.16 -25.06
C THR A 43 13.44 2.97 -24.39
N LEU A 44 13.28 2.97 -23.07
CA LEU A 44 12.55 1.91 -22.37
C LEU A 44 11.04 2.10 -22.48
N SER A 45 10.58 3.37 -22.49
CA SER A 45 9.17 3.70 -22.69
C SER A 45 8.62 3.37 -24.08
N SER A 46 9.48 3.12 -25.09
CA SER A 46 9.07 2.73 -26.44
C SER A 46 8.86 1.21 -26.64
N TYR A 47 9.31 0.37 -25.70
CA TYR A 47 9.08 -1.08 -25.74
C TYR A 47 8.02 -1.48 -24.71
N ALA A 48 6.75 -1.32 -25.07
CA ALA A 48 5.64 -1.68 -24.21
C ALA A 48 5.61 -3.21 -23.96
N TYR A 49 5.42 -3.61 -22.71
CA TYR A 49 5.08 -4.99 -22.29
C TYR A 49 6.13 -6.09 -22.57
N ARG A 50 7.43 -5.82 -22.37
CA ARG A 50 8.46 -6.89 -22.31
C ARG A 50 9.26 -6.85 -21.00
N HIS A 51 9.15 -7.93 -20.23
CA HIS A 51 9.95 -8.17 -19.04
C HIS A 51 11.41 -8.42 -19.46
N HIS A 52 12.29 -7.45 -19.23
CA HIS A 52 13.73 -7.63 -19.48
C HIS A 52 14.46 -7.85 -18.15
N TRP A 53 15.49 -8.70 -18.14
CA TRP A 53 16.21 -9.07 -16.91
C TRP A 53 16.79 -7.88 -16.13
N TYR A 54 17.21 -6.81 -16.81
CA TYR A 54 17.79 -5.61 -16.18
C TYR A 54 16.78 -4.77 -15.40
N THR A 55 15.48 -4.97 -15.62
CA THR A 55 14.44 -4.24 -14.89
C THR A 55 14.30 -4.71 -13.44
N ILE A 56 14.57 -5.99 -13.19
CA ILE A 56 14.65 -6.57 -11.84
C ILE A 56 15.85 -5.99 -11.07
N VAL A 57 16.95 -5.66 -11.78
CA VAL A 57 18.16 -5.08 -11.19
C VAL A 57 17.97 -3.61 -10.80
N LEU A 58 17.21 -2.83 -11.58
CA LEU A 58 16.96 -1.41 -11.32
C LEU A 58 15.85 -1.16 -10.28
N TRP A 59 15.00 -2.15 -10.04
CA TRP A 59 13.89 -2.12 -9.09
C TRP A 59 14.21 -1.54 -7.70
N PRO A 60 15.24 -2.00 -6.96
CA PRO A 60 15.53 -1.51 -5.61
C PRO A 60 15.92 -0.02 -5.56
N PHE A 61 16.19 0.62 -6.71
CA PHE A 61 16.57 2.04 -6.77
C PHE A 61 15.38 2.98 -7.01
N VAL A 62 14.18 2.46 -7.27
CA VAL A 62 12.96 3.27 -7.46
C VAL A 62 12.20 3.36 -6.14
N ASN A 63 12.46 4.41 -5.37
CA ASN A 63 11.87 4.60 -4.04
C ASN A 63 10.86 5.76 -4.04
N GLU A 64 9.67 5.53 -3.49
CA GLU A 64 8.63 6.54 -3.25
C GLU A 64 9.16 7.76 -2.47
N ALA A 65 10.20 7.57 -1.65
CA ALA A 65 10.88 8.64 -0.95
C ALA A 65 11.45 9.74 -1.88
N LEU A 66 11.79 9.42 -3.13
CA LEU A 66 12.41 10.36 -4.08
C LEU A 66 11.48 11.52 -4.50
N ASN A 67 10.16 11.35 -4.41
CA ASN A 67 9.18 12.41 -4.69
C ASN A 67 8.24 12.72 -3.51
N GLY A 68 8.56 12.22 -2.31
CA GLY A 68 7.70 12.32 -1.12
C GLY A 68 6.40 11.52 -1.24
N GLY A 69 6.34 10.55 -2.15
CA GLY A 69 5.12 9.86 -2.60
C GLY A 69 4.04 10.82 -3.05
N GLY A 70 4.31 11.52 -4.15
CA GLY A 70 3.34 12.39 -4.85
C GLY A 70 3.08 13.76 -4.21
N VAL A 71 3.53 14.02 -2.98
CA VAL A 71 3.32 15.32 -2.31
C VAL A 71 4.02 16.46 -3.05
N VAL A 72 5.26 16.24 -3.50
CA VAL A 72 6.00 17.28 -4.24
C VAL A 72 5.30 17.61 -5.56
N PHE A 73 4.72 16.59 -6.21
CA PHE A 73 4.00 16.76 -7.47
C PHE A 73 2.72 17.57 -7.30
N THR A 74 1.90 17.20 -6.32
CA THR A 74 0.63 17.89 -6.02
C THR A 74 0.83 19.33 -5.54
N LYS A 75 1.91 19.62 -4.79
CA LYS A 75 2.29 20.99 -4.42
C LYS A 75 2.80 21.82 -5.59
N LYS A 76 3.48 21.20 -6.56
CA LYS A 76 3.99 21.90 -7.74
C LYS A 76 2.88 22.21 -8.76
N HIS A 77 1.80 21.43 -8.72
CA HIS A 77 0.68 21.52 -9.62
C HIS A 77 -0.63 21.59 -8.82
N GLU A 78 -0.89 22.73 -8.17
CA GLU A 78 -2.07 22.88 -7.31
C GLU A 78 -3.39 22.95 -8.11
N ASP A 79 -3.31 23.27 -9.41
CA ASP A 79 -4.44 23.38 -10.34
C ASP A 79 -4.75 22.08 -11.09
N LEU A 80 -4.28 20.93 -10.57
CA LEU A 80 -4.56 19.63 -11.17
C LEU A 80 -6.06 19.39 -11.30
N LYS A 81 -6.49 19.13 -12.54
CA LYS A 81 -7.85 18.69 -12.87
C LYS A 81 -8.11 17.22 -12.57
N VAL A 82 -7.07 16.51 -12.12
CA VAL A 82 -7.09 15.08 -11.76
C VAL A 82 -6.80 14.93 -10.28
N ARG A 83 -7.30 13.85 -9.66
CA ARG A 83 -6.90 13.46 -8.30
C ARG A 83 -5.81 12.39 -8.34
N VAL A 84 -4.75 12.63 -7.58
CA VAL A 84 -3.63 11.70 -7.42
C VAL A 84 -3.86 10.86 -6.17
N VAL A 85 -3.89 9.54 -6.33
CA VAL A 85 -4.27 8.62 -5.26
C VAL A 85 -3.40 7.38 -5.25
N HIS A 86 -2.95 7.02 -4.06
CA HIS A 86 -2.21 5.78 -3.78
C HIS A 86 -3.11 4.59 -3.42
N GLY A 87 -4.27 4.80 -2.79
CA GLY A 87 -5.08 3.71 -2.23
C GLY A 87 -4.44 3.00 -1.02
N ASN A 88 -3.48 3.65 -0.37
CA ASN A 88 -2.82 3.12 0.82
C ASN A 88 -3.78 3.11 2.02
N THR A 89 -4.77 4.00 2.06
CA THR A 89 -5.77 4.07 3.12
C THR A 89 -6.63 2.79 3.14
N LEU A 90 -7.12 2.34 1.98
CA LEU A 90 -7.85 1.06 1.91
C LEU A 90 -6.92 -0.12 2.18
N THR A 91 -5.66 -0.06 1.77
CA THR A 91 -4.68 -1.11 2.05
C THR A 91 -4.46 -1.27 3.57
N ALA A 92 -4.31 -0.16 4.30
CA ALA A 92 -4.21 -0.17 5.75
C ALA A 92 -5.49 -0.73 6.39
N ALA A 93 -6.67 -0.29 5.93
CA ALA A 93 -7.95 -0.78 6.41
C ALA A 93 -8.09 -2.30 6.23
N ALA A 94 -7.79 -2.81 5.04
CA ALA A 94 -7.88 -4.24 4.75
C ALA A 94 -6.97 -5.08 5.64
N LEU A 95 -5.72 -4.64 5.91
CA LEU A 95 -4.85 -5.32 6.86
C LEU A 95 -5.44 -5.32 8.28
N ILE A 96 -5.97 -4.18 8.73
CA ILE A 96 -6.61 -4.07 10.06
C ILE A 96 -7.76 -5.07 10.17
N HIS A 97 -8.56 -5.23 9.12
CA HIS A 97 -9.66 -6.21 9.09
C HIS A 97 -9.21 -7.67 8.95
N GLN A 98 -7.95 -7.94 8.59
CA GLN A 98 -7.36 -9.29 8.70
C GLN A 98 -6.93 -9.65 10.13
N LEU A 99 -6.72 -8.65 10.99
CA LEU A 99 -6.37 -8.91 12.39
C LEU A 99 -7.56 -9.55 13.12
N PRO A 100 -7.33 -10.46 14.08
CA PRO A 100 -8.41 -11.05 14.86
C PRO A 100 -9.17 -9.99 15.64
N GLN A 101 -10.49 -10.15 15.72
CA GLN A 101 -11.32 -9.27 16.53
C GLN A 101 -10.84 -9.31 17.99
N GLY A 102 -10.63 -8.12 18.57
CA GLY A 102 -10.17 -8.00 19.96
C GLY A 102 -8.68 -8.26 20.18
N VAL A 103 -7.85 -8.29 19.12
CA VAL A 103 -6.39 -8.34 19.22
C VAL A 103 -5.88 -7.34 20.26
N LYS A 104 -5.02 -7.79 21.17
CA LYS A 104 -4.51 -6.97 22.28
C LYS A 104 -3.15 -6.35 22.02
N ALA A 105 -2.33 -7.02 21.21
CA ALA A 105 -0.97 -6.60 20.95
C ALA A 105 -0.50 -7.06 19.56
N VAL A 106 0.24 -6.19 18.88
CA VAL A 106 0.88 -6.50 17.59
C VAL A 106 2.34 -6.04 17.62
N PHE A 107 3.21 -6.80 16.95
CA PHE A 107 4.57 -6.39 16.65
C PHE A 107 4.63 -5.83 15.23
N LEU A 108 5.12 -4.60 15.08
CA LEU A 108 5.12 -3.89 13.81
C LEU A 108 6.55 -3.67 13.31
N ALA A 109 6.92 -4.42 12.27
CA ALA A 109 8.14 -4.19 11.52
C ALA A 109 7.89 -3.16 10.40
N GLY A 110 8.65 -2.07 10.39
CA GLY A 110 8.51 -1.01 9.37
C GLY A 110 7.52 0.09 9.75
N GLY A 111 7.40 0.43 11.05
CA GLY A 111 6.48 1.47 11.52
C GLY A 111 6.78 2.89 11.04
N SER A 112 7.99 3.16 10.51
CA SER A 112 8.29 4.45 9.87
C SER A 112 7.82 4.54 8.42
N SER A 113 7.28 3.48 7.84
CA SER A 113 6.63 3.51 6.52
C SER A 113 5.27 4.21 6.59
N LYS A 114 4.71 4.64 5.46
CA LYS A 114 3.39 5.28 5.40
C LYS A 114 2.28 4.39 5.97
N LEU A 115 2.21 3.15 5.50
CA LEU A 115 1.25 2.15 5.97
C LEU A 115 1.51 1.79 7.44
N GLY A 116 2.76 1.44 7.78
CA GLY A 116 3.12 1.05 9.14
C GLY A 116 2.79 2.14 10.17
N ARG A 117 3.15 3.40 9.89
CA ARG A 117 2.85 4.53 10.79
C ARG A 117 1.34 4.66 11.01
N ALA A 118 0.56 4.64 9.93
CA ALA A 118 -0.89 4.80 10.00
C ALA A 118 -1.57 3.66 10.77
N ILE A 119 -1.17 2.41 10.53
CA ILE A 119 -1.66 1.24 11.25
C ILE A 119 -1.30 1.34 12.74
N ALA A 120 -0.07 1.74 13.06
CA ALA A 120 0.35 1.91 14.45
C ALA A 120 -0.53 2.93 15.19
N LEU A 121 -0.73 4.10 14.58
CA LEU A 121 -1.56 5.17 15.14
C LEU A 121 -3.02 4.73 15.30
N TYR A 122 -3.58 4.08 14.28
CA TYR A 122 -4.95 3.58 14.28
C TYR A 122 -5.19 2.57 15.41
N LEU A 123 -4.29 1.58 15.55
CA LEU A 123 -4.39 0.53 16.56
C LEU A 123 -4.19 1.09 17.98
N CYS A 124 -3.25 2.03 18.18
CA CYS A 124 -3.05 2.68 19.48
C CYS A 124 -4.28 3.48 19.92
N LYS A 125 -4.94 4.21 19.00
CA LYS A 125 -6.21 4.91 19.27
C LYS A 125 -7.36 3.96 19.68
N ARG A 126 -7.20 2.66 19.44
CA ARG A 126 -8.13 1.57 19.80
C ARG A 126 -7.64 0.70 20.95
N ASN A 127 -6.70 1.20 21.74
CA ASN A 127 -6.18 0.54 22.93
C ASN A 127 -5.47 -0.81 22.63
N VAL A 128 -4.95 -0.99 21.43
CA VAL A 128 -4.13 -2.14 21.05
C VAL A 128 -2.66 -1.76 21.25
N HIS A 129 -1.91 -2.59 21.98
CA HIS A 129 -0.47 -2.36 22.16
C HIS A 129 0.28 -2.63 20.85
N VAL A 130 1.08 -1.66 20.41
CA VAL A 130 1.88 -1.75 19.19
C VAL A 130 3.36 -1.63 19.56
N ALA A 131 4.10 -2.74 19.47
CA ALA A 131 5.55 -2.73 19.55
C ALA A 131 6.14 -2.34 18.20
N VAL A 132 6.60 -1.10 18.07
CA VAL A 132 7.13 -0.55 16.83
C VAL A 132 8.63 -0.81 16.76
N LEU A 133 9.05 -1.59 15.76
CA LEU A 133 10.46 -1.90 15.54
C LEU A 133 11.21 -0.71 14.92
N THR A 134 12.05 -0.05 15.73
CA THR A 134 12.94 1.03 15.32
C THR A 134 14.08 1.20 16.34
N GLN A 135 15.31 1.25 15.84
CA GLN A 135 16.47 1.63 16.65
C GLN A 135 16.55 3.15 16.90
N SER A 136 15.93 3.95 16.03
CA SER A 136 15.93 5.41 16.18
C SER A 136 14.90 5.84 17.22
N LYS A 137 15.40 6.35 18.34
CA LYS A 137 14.59 6.95 19.41
C LYS A 137 13.85 8.19 18.94
N ASP A 138 14.44 9.00 18.07
CA ASP A 138 13.80 10.22 17.58
C ASP A 138 12.64 9.91 16.62
N ARG A 139 12.81 8.93 15.71
CA ARG A 139 11.69 8.47 14.87
C ARG A 139 10.55 7.92 15.72
N PHE A 140 10.88 7.15 16.75
CA PHE A 140 9.88 6.62 17.69
C PHE A 140 9.15 7.73 18.44
N ARG A 141 9.88 8.69 19.04
CA ARG A 141 9.30 9.84 19.75
C ARG A 141 8.40 10.66 18.84
N SER A 142 8.83 10.91 17.60
CA SER A 142 8.02 11.62 16.60
C SER A 142 6.70 10.90 16.28
N MET A 143 6.72 9.58 16.11
CA MET A 143 5.48 8.80 15.92
C MET A 143 4.58 8.88 17.14
N ARG A 144 5.17 8.68 18.32
CA ARG A 144 4.42 8.66 19.58
C ARG A 144 3.80 10.02 19.90
N SER A 145 4.44 11.13 19.53
CA SER A 145 3.91 12.48 19.73
C SER A 145 2.68 12.82 18.87
N GLU A 146 2.40 12.05 17.83
CA GLU A 146 1.16 12.21 17.03
C GLU A 146 -0.07 11.62 17.73
N LEU A 147 0.14 10.79 18.76
CA LEU A 147 -0.95 10.26 19.57
C LEU A 147 -1.34 11.26 20.67
N PRO A 148 -2.65 11.44 20.92
CA PRO A 148 -3.12 12.02 22.18
C PRO A 148 -2.51 11.27 23.37
N GLU A 149 -2.22 12.00 24.45
CA GLU A 149 -1.51 11.48 25.63
C GLU A 149 -2.11 10.18 26.17
N LYS A 150 -3.46 10.09 26.22
CA LYS A 150 -4.19 8.88 26.65
C LYS A 150 -3.90 7.62 25.83
N TYR A 151 -3.48 7.76 24.58
CA TYR A 151 -3.18 6.65 23.67
C TYR A 151 -1.67 6.41 23.50
N ALA A 152 -0.82 7.37 23.86
CA ALA A 152 0.63 7.26 23.68
C ALA A 152 1.25 6.08 24.44
N GLN A 153 0.61 5.61 25.52
CA GLN A 153 1.01 4.42 26.29
C GLN A 153 0.87 3.10 25.53
N TYR A 154 0.04 3.04 24.48
CA TYR A 154 -0.14 1.84 23.67
C TYR A 154 0.98 1.66 22.63
N MET A 155 1.77 2.70 22.36
CA MET A 155 2.91 2.62 21.43
C MET A 155 4.20 2.38 22.21
N ILE A 156 4.84 1.23 21.98
CA ILE A 156 6.06 0.80 22.66
C ILE A 156 7.19 0.68 21.64
N GLN A 157 8.40 1.06 22.02
CA GLN A 157 9.57 0.90 21.16
C GLN A 157 10.11 -0.53 21.28
N ALA A 158 10.32 -1.18 20.14
CA ALA A 158 11.15 -2.37 20.01
C ALA A 158 12.42 -1.99 19.27
N GLU A 159 13.60 -2.32 19.81
CA GLU A 159 14.87 -2.00 19.15
C GLU A 159 15.33 -3.14 18.23
N THR A 160 14.89 -4.38 18.51
CA THR A 160 15.22 -5.56 17.73
C THR A 160 14.01 -6.48 17.55
N CYS A 161 14.08 -7.41 16.58
CA CYS A 161 13.05 -8.43 16.42
C CYS A 161 12.90 -9.36 17.65
N LYS A 162 13.93 -9.45 18.51
CA LYS A 162 13.86 -10.23 19.76
C LYS A 162 12.78 -9.71 20.71
N ASP A 163 12.50 -8.41 20.68
CA ASP A 163 11.46 -7.78 21.49
C ASP A 163 10.04 -8.22 21.05
N GLY A 164 9.92 -8.78 19.84
CA GLY A 164 8.69 -9.38 19.31
C GLY A 164 8.43 -10.81 19.76
N SER A 165 9.32 -11.42 20.56
CA SER A 165 9.29 -12.86 20.86
C SER A 165 8.06 -13.37 21.60
N THR A 166 7.27 -12.48 22.20
CA THR A 166 6.00 -12.82 22.86
C THR A 166 4.76 -12.48 22.01
N TYR A 167 4.94 -11.83 20.86
CA TYR A 167 3.84 -11.36 20.03
C TYR A 167 3.44 -12.42 18.99
N LYS A 168 2.15 -12.76 18.95
CA LYS A 168 1.60 -13.71 17.95
C LYS A 168 1.22 -13.04 16.63
N HIS A 169 1.05 -11.72 16.60
CA HIS A 169 0.63 -10.98 15.41
C HIS A 169 1.73 -10.04 14.95
N TRP A 170 2.35 -10.36 13.82
CA TRP A 170 3.47 -9.63 13.24
C TRP A 170 3.01 -8.88 12.00
N VAL A 171 2.89 -7.56 12.06
CA VAL A 171 2.62 -6.73 10.89
C VAL A 171 3.95 -6.39 10.21
N VAL A 172 4.09 -6.82 8.96
CA VAL A 172 5.34 -6.78 8.21
C VAL A 172 5.27 -5.74 7.09
N ALA A 173 5.59 -4.49 7.40
CA ALA A 173 5.65 -3.36 6.47
C ALA A 173 7.07 -3.05 5.96
N ARG A 174 8.02 -3.95 6.21
CA ARG A 174 9.36 -3.98 5.61
C ARG A 174 9.80 -5.42 5.41
N TRP A 175 10.81 -5.64 4.58
CA TRP A 175 11.40 -6.97 4.44
C TRP A 175 12.03 -7.46 5.75
N LEU A 176 11.84 -8.74 6.07
CA LEU A 176 12.42 -9.45 7.22
C LEU A 176 13.28 -10.60 6.73
N SER A 177 14.51 -10.66 7.23
CA SER A 177 15.45 -11.76 7.00
C SER A 177 15.04 -13.04 7.73
N SER A 178 15.62 -14.17 7.32
CA SER A 178 15.44 -15.46 8.00
C SER A 178 15.77 -15.38 9.49
N GLU A 179 16.88 -14.72 9.86
CA GLU A 179 17.27 -14.55 11.27
C GLU A 179 16.27 -13.71 12.06
N GLU A 180 15.72 -12.65 11.46
CA GLU A 180 14.69 -11.83 12.10
C GLU A 180 13.39 -12.61 12.33
N GLN A 181 12.98 -13.44 11.38
CA GLN A 181 11.78 -14.28 11.50
C GLN A 181 11.90 -15.34 12.61
N LYS A 182 13.11 -15.77 12.99
CA LYS A 182 13.33 -16.74 14.09
C LYS A 182 12.85 -16.22 15.44
N PHE A 183 12.79 -14.91 15.63
CA PHE A 183 12.34 -14.33 16.89
C PHE A 183 10.82 -14.41 17.08
N ALA A 184 10.04 -14.62 16.01
CA ALA A 184 8.61 -14.84 16.16
C ALA A 184 8.34 -16.16 16.91
N PRO A 185 7.45 -16.17 17.91
CA PRO A 185 7.12 -17.39 18.65
C PRO A 185 6.39 -18.41 17.76
N PRO A 186 6.47 -19.72 18.05
CA PRO A 186 5.68 -20.73 17.35
C PRO A 186 4.18 -20.39 17.34
N GLY A 187 3.52 -20.54 16.20
CA GLY A 187 2.12 -20.16 15.98
C GLY A 187 1.91 -18.67 15.72
N ALA A 188 2.96 -17.87 15.51
CA ALA A 188 2.80 -16.50 15.08
C ALA A 188 2.25 -16.42 13.64
N HIS A 189 1.51 -15.35 13.36
CA HIS A 189 1.03 -15.00 12.03
C HIS A 189 1.71 -13.72 11.54
N PHE A 190 2.26 -13.76 10.33
CA PHE A 190 2.88 -12.64 9.63
C PHE A 190 1.89 -12.01 8.64
N TYR A 191 1.40 -10.81 8.94
CA TYR A 191 0.54 -10.01 8.06
C TYR A 191 1.41 -9.19 7.10
N GLN A 192 1.35 -9.50 5.80
CA GLN A 192 2.32 -9.00 4.82
C GLN A 192 1.86 -7.71 4.11
N LEU A 193 2.65 -6.65 4.27
CA LEU A 193 2.52 -5.38 3.51
C LEU A 193 3.73 -5.09 2.63
N ALA A 194 4.89 -5.67 2.94
CA ALA A 194 6.09 -5.53 2.13
C ALA A 194 5.88 -6.17 0.76
N VAL A 195 6.23 -5.44 -0.30
CA VAL A 195 6.22 -5.92 -1.69
C VAL A 195 7.65 -5.89 -2.23
N PRO A 196 8.22 -7.00 -2.69
CA PRO A 196 7.63 -8.35 -2.69
C PRO A 196 7.45 -8.93 -1.26
N PRO A 197 6.58 -9.95 -1.09
CA PRO A 197 6.38 -10.65 0.18
C PRO A 197 7.70 -11.18 0.77
N ILE A 198 7.75 -11.35 2.09
CA ILE A 198 8.86 -12.04 2.75
C ILE A 198 8.80 -13.54 2.45
N ALA A 199 9.96 -14.20 2.47
CA ALA A 199 10.00 -15.65 2.30
C ALA A 199 9.33 -16.35 3.50
N GLU A 200 8.49 -17.34 3.22
CA GLU A 200 7.75 -18.12 4.21
C GLU A 200 8.61 -19.28 4.76
N LEU A 201 9.54 -18.95 5.65
CA LEU A 201 10.61 -19.87 6.07
C LEU A 201 10.27 -20.71 7.32
N ARG A 202 9.31 -20.25 8.14
CA ARG A 202 8.96 -20.88 9.43
C ARG A 202 7.74 -21.79 9.28
N LYS A 203 7.96 -23.11 9.36
CA LYS A 203 6.90 -24.13 9.28
C LYS A 203 5.92 -24.12 10.45
N ASP A 204 6.37 -23.59 11.59
CA ASP A 204 5.58 -23.43 12.82
C ASP A 204 4.87 -22.08 12.90
N CYS A 205 4.98 -21.23 11.87
CA CYS A 205 4.27 -19.95 11.76
C CYS A 205 3.37 -19.96 10.51
N THR A 206 2.53 -18.94 10.40
CA THR A 206 1.68 -18.74 9.22
C THR A 206 1.94 -17.37 8.61
N TYR A 207 1.72 -17.25 7.31
CA TYR A 207 1.98 -16.05 6.53
C TYR A 207 0.71 -15.68 5.76
N GLY A 208 0.28 -14.43 5.90
CA GLY A 208 -0.83 -13.89 5.14
C GLY A 208 -0.42 -13.58 3.70
N ALA A 209 -1.36 -13.65 2.76
CA ALA A 209 -1.14 -13.15 1.41
C ALA A 209 -1.00 -11.62 1.41
N LEU A 210 -0.50 -11.05 0.30
CA LEU A 210 -0.59 -9.62 0.08
C LEU A 210 -2.05 -9.17 0.08
N ILE A 211 -2.28 -7.94 0.52
CA ILE A 211 -3.62 -7.36 0.58
C ILE A 211 -4.28 -7.36 -0.79
N GLY A 212 -5.32 -8.19 -0.93
CA GLY A 212 -6.18 -8.29 -2.09
C GLY A 212 -7.61 -7.89 -1.73
N MET A 213 -8.28 -7.24 -2.67
CA MET A 213 -9.69 -6.90 -2.58
C MET A 213 -10.39 -7.49 -3.80
N ARG A 214 -11.43 -8.28 -3.55
CA ARG A 214 -12.34 -8.77 -4.60
C ARG A 214 -13.19 -7.63 -5.09
N LEU A 215 -13.27 -7.51 -6.41
CA LEU A 215 -14.10 -6.55 -7.11
C LEU A 215 -15.59 -6.90 -6.94
N PRO A 216 -16.49 -5.90 -7.00
CA PRO A 216 -17.93 -6.12 -7.06
C PRO A 216 -18.35 -7.10 -8.15
N LYS A 217 -19.44 -7.84 -7.90
CA LYS A 217 -19.99 -8.80 -8.87
C LYS A 217 -20.39 -8.09 -10.16
N GLY A 218 -20.15 -8.76 -11.30
CA GLY A 218 -20.50 -8.25 -12.63
C GLY A 218 -19.44 -7.33 -13.26
N ILE A 219 -18.33 -7.07 -12.56
CA ILE A 219 -17.18 -6.40 -13.18
C ILE A 219 -16.37 -7.41 -13.98
N GLU A 220 -16.26 -7.16 -15.27
CA GLU A 220 -15.53 -8.00 -16.23
C GLU A 220 -14.39 -7.22 -16.90
N ASN A 221 -13.54 -7.92 -17.65
CA ASN A 221 -12.49 -7.31 -18.50
C ASN A 221 -11.38 -6.51 -17.78
N LEU A 222 -11.14 -6.74 -16.48
CA LEU A 222 -10.06 -6.10 -15.71
C LEU A 222 -8.80 -6.96 -15.55
N ARG A 223 -8.53 -7.91 -16.46
CA ARG A 223 -7.39 -8.85 -16.33
C ARG A 223 -6.04 -8.16 -16.11
N THR A 224 -5.80 -7.06 -16.81
CA THR A 224 -4.55 -6.30 -16.68
C THR A 224 -4.40 -5.66 -15.29
N CYS A 225 -5.50 -5.35 -14.61
CA CYS A 225 -5.49 -4.72 -13.29
C CYS A 225 -5.32 -5.71 -12.12
N GLU A 226 -5.58 -6.99 -12.36
CA GLU A 226 -5.41 -8.10 -11.38
C GLU A 226 -3.92 -8.43 -11.17
N MET A 227 -3.06 -8.16 -12.17
CA MET A 227 -1.62 -8.45 -12.13
C MET A 227 -1.33 -9.91 -11.75
N THR A 228 -0.77 -10.15 -10.56
CA THR A 228 -0.45 -11.48 -10.03
C THR A 228 -1.57 -12.08 -9.17
N MET A 229 -2.66 -11.34 -8.95
CA MET A 229 -3.82 -11.79 -8.17
C MET A 229 -4.72 -12.72 -9.00
N GLU A 230 -5.58 -13.45 -8.31
CA GLU A 230 -6.59 -14.29 -8.95
C GLU A 230 -7.68 -13.46 -9.67
N ARG A 231 -8.49 -14.14 -10.48
CA ARG A 231 -9.57 -13.50 -11.26
C ARG A 231 -10.56 -12.77 -10.35
N GLY A 232 -10.85 -11.52 -10.70
CA GLY A 232 -11.75 -10.67 -9.93
C GLY A 232 -11.15 -10.10 -8.65
N VAL A 233 -9.85 -10.27 -8.40
CA VAL A 233 -9.15 -9.70 -7.24
C VAL A 233 -8.07 -8.73 -7.72
N VAL A 234 -8.00 -7.57 -7.09
CA VAL A 234 -6.93 -6.58 -7.31
C VAL A 234 -6.22 -6.29 -6.00
N HIS A 235 -5.01 -5.75 -6.07
CA HIS A 235 -4.31 -5.31 -4.86
C HIS A 235 -5.12 -4.24 -4.10
N GLY A 236 -4.98 -4.20 -2.77
CA GLY A 236 -5.68 -3.23 -1.92
C GLY A 236 -5.49 -1.77 -2.36
N CYS A 237 -4.30 -1.42 -2.87
CA CYS A 237 -4.01 -0.08 -3.40
C CYS A 237 -4.81 0.23 -4.67
N HIS A 238 -4.97 -0.74 -5.57
CA HIS A 238 -5.78 -0.60 -6.78
C HIS A 238 -7.27 -0.43 -6.42
N ALA A 239 -7.76 -1.26 -5.50
CA ALA A 239 -9.14 -1.12 -5.01
C ALA A 239 -9.35 0.21 -4.29
N GLY A 240 -8.38 0.70 -3.51
CA GLY A 240 -8.47 1.98 -2.82
C GLY A 240 -8.62 3.14 -3.80
N ALA A 241 -7.90 3.08 -4.91
CA ALA A 241 -8.02 4.03 -5.99
C ALA A 241 -9.40 4.01 -6.67
N LEU A 242 -9.94 2.81 -6.92
CA LEU A 242 -11.29 2.64 -7.46
C LEU A 242 -12.37 3.16 -6.50
N VAL A 243 -12.25 2.86 -5.19
CA VAL A 243 -13.17 3.36 -4.16
C VAL A 243 -13.15 4.88 -4.12
N HIS A 244 -11.96 5.49 -4.13
CA HIS A 244 -11.81 6.94 -4.14
C HIS A 244 -12.52 7.58 -5.35
N LEU A 245 -12.37 6.99 -6.54
CA LEU A 245 -13.05 7.42 -7.76
C LEU A 245 -14.58 7.26 -7.67
N LEU A 246 -15.06 6.09 -7.24
CA LEU A 246 -16.48 5.75 -7.19
C LEU A 246 -17.25 6.58 -6.16
N GLU A 247 -16.60 6.94 -5.05
CA GLU A 247 -17.16 7.84 -4.04
C GLU A 247 -17.13 9.32 -4.46
N GLY A 248 -16.44 9.65 -5.55
CA GLY A 248 -16.31 11.04 -6.02
C GLY A 248 -15.54 11.92 -5.05
N TRP A 249 -14.61 11.37 -4.28
CA TRP A 249 -13.78 12.14 -3.36
C TRP A 249 -12.87 13.11 -4.13
N ASP A 250 -12.77 14.33 -3.63
CA ASP A 250 -12.16 15.46 -4.32
C ASP A 250 -10.74 15.80 -3.86
N HIS A 251 -10.23 15.08 -2.86
CA HIS A 251 -8.90 15.28 -2.29
C HIS A 251 -7.85 14.42 -2.99
N HIS A 252 -6.57 14.74 -2.79
CA HIS A 252 -5.49 13.82 -3.14
C HIS A 252 -5.25 12.83 -2.00
N GLU A 253 -4.96 11.57 -2.33
CA GLU A 253 -4.49 10.58 -1.36
C GLU A 253 -3.00 10.31 -1.61
N VAL A 254 -2.18 11.28 -1.21
CA VAL A 254 -0.72 11.26 -1.34
C VAL A 254 -0.08 11.62 0.00
N GLY A 255 1.21 11.29 0.18
CA GLY A 255 1.89 11.58 1.45
C GLY A 255 1.50 10.64 2.60
N ALA A 256 1.35 11.21 3.80
CA ALA A 256 0.99 10.46 5.01
C ALA A 256 -0.49 10.05 4.96
N ILE A 257 -0.79 8.86 5.47
CA ILE A 257 -2.17 8.35 5.55
C ILE A 257 -2.81 8.91 6.81
N ASP A 258 -4.01 9.47 6.66
CA ASP A 258 -4.84 9.92 7.77
C ASP A 258 -5.55 8.71 8.44
N PRO A 259 -5.24 8.38 9.70
CA PRO A 259 -5.87 7.25 10.38
C PRO A 259 -7.39 7.40 10.56
N GLU A 260 -7.93 8.62 10.51
CA GLU A 260 -9.36 8.89 10.69
C GLU A 260 -10.18 8.54 9.45
N ARG A 261 -9.53 8.42 8.29
CA ARG A 261 -10.16 7.99 7.03
C ARG A 261 -10.19 6.48 6.83
N ILE A 262 -9.49 5.71 7.68
CA ILE A 262 -9.37 4.25 7.54
C ILE A 262 -10.75 3.59 7.59
N ASP A 263 -11.55 3.87 8.62
CA ASP A 263 -12.89 3.28 8.75
C ASP A 263 -13.81 3.80 7.65
N VAL A 264 -13.77 5.10 7.34
CA VAL A 264 -14.58 5.71 6.28
C VAL A 264 -14.33 5.03 4.94
N THR A 265 -13.06 4.75 4.64
CA THR A 265 -12.65 4.11 3.39
C THR A 265 -13.00 2.64 3.35
N TRP A 266 -12.91 1.95 4.48
CA TRP A 266 -13.36 0.57 4.60
C TRP A 266 -14.87 0.44 4.34
N GLU A 267 -15.68 1.23 5.05
CA GLU A 267 -17.14 1.19 4.93
C GLU A 267 -17.61 1.56 3.51
N ALA A 268 -16.93 2.54 2.88
CA ALA A 268 -17.18 2.87 1.48
C ALA A 268 -16.89 1.68 0.54
N ALA A 269 -15.75 1.00 0.73
CA ALA A 269 -15.41 -0.18 -0.07
C ALA A 269 -16.46 -1.29 0.07
N MET A 270 -16.89 -1.59 1.30
CA MET A 270 -17.92 -2.60 1.56
C MET A 270 -19.27 -2.22 0.95
N ARG A 271 -19.68 -0.95 1.07
CA ARG A 271 -20.92 -0.44 0.47
C ARG A 271 -20.90 -0.50 -1.06
N LEU A 272 -19.74 -0.26 -1.68
CA LEU A 272 -19.54 -0.39 -3.12
C LEU A 272 -19.48 -1.86 -3.59
N GLY A 273 -19.51 -2.83 -2.68
CA GLY A 273 -19.54 -4.26 -2.98
C GLY A 273 -18.16 -4.90 -3.13
N PHE A 274 -17.08 -4.22 -2.74
CA PHE A 274 -15.77 -4.84 -2.62
C PHE A 274 -15.76 -5.79 -1.41
N GLN A 275 -14.89 -6.80 -1.45
CA GLN A 275 -14.72 -7.74 -0.35
C GLN A 275 -13.23 -7.97 -0.11
N LEU A 276 -12.85 -8.25 1.14
CA LEU A 276 -11.51 -8.75 1.43
C LEU A 276 -11.33 -10.11 0.76
N ALA A 277 -10.27 -10.27 -0.03
CA ALA A 277 -9.96 -11.52 -0.73
C ALA A 277 -9.15 -12.49 0.15
#